data_AF-A0A8S3WHK7-F1
#
_entry.id   AF-A0A8S3WHK7-F1
#
_cell.length_a   1.000
_cell.length_b   1.000
_cell.length_c   1.000
_cell.angle_alpha   90.00
_cell.angle_beta   90.00
_cell.angle_gamma   90.00
#
_symmetry.space_group_name_H-M   'P 1'
#
loop_
_entity.id
_entity.type
_entity.pdbx_description
1 polymer ?
#
loop_
_entity_poly.entity_id
_entity_poly.type
_entity_poly.pdbx_seq_one_letter_code
_entity_poly.pdbx_strand_id
1 'polypeptide(L)'
;MIKFEEKFDNQMQIWNKIISDCIANSIATAVNTALKGELSSSELNDNVLKLNMDTINLNKLLHEVNTRLYKIEKSLSFSNGRQDLFDSRVKTVEQSISQYNGFKTQIQLLENKIHTMEQQARQCNVERANIPDRRGENLISIMECLGDAIKHPLQSSEIKAVHRVPHADKNDRRPKNVKVRKQDTARQCDCRYKRVKFHTIVHIPNSVHYDGTEADSPESICNLFSSFFHSVFQPTNVSHSFCIDHIDDIDNGMFNNTIISDIQLSEADVLKELKAFGQALITFPLFSLKILP
;
A
#
# COMPACT_ATOMS: atom_id res chain seq x y z
N MET A 1 -128.68 -44.88 39.91
CA MET A 1 -127.75 -44.69 38.78
C MET A 1 -126.92 -43.42 38.96
N ILE A 2 -127.52 -42.23 39.07
CA ILE A 2 -126.81 -40.93 39.15
C ILE A 2 -125.72 -40.86 40.24
N LYS A 3 -125.99 -41.36 41.47
CA LYS A 3 -124.99 -41.39 42.57
C LYS A 3 -123.77 -42.29 42.31
N PHE A 4 -123.88 -43.24 41.39
CA PHE A 4 -122.78 -44.14 41.03
C PHE A 4 -121.88 -43.51 39.97
N GLU A 5 -122.47 -42.84 38.98
CA GLU A 5 -121.75 -42.08 37.95
C GLU A 5 -120.90 -40.97 38.58
N GLU A 6 -121.47 -40.19 39.50
CA GLU A 6 -120.73 -39.12 40.18
C GLU A 6 -119.55 -39.64 41.03
N LYS A 7 -119.71 -40.80 41.68
CA LYS A 7 -118.61 -41.47 42.40
C LYS A 7 -117.55 -42.03 41.45
N PHE A 8 -117.96 -42.58 40.32
CA PHE A 8 -117.07 -43.14 39.31
C PHE A 8 -116.25 -42.03 38.64
N ASP A 9 -116.88 -40.91 38.25
CA ASP A 9 -116.19 -39.76 37.67
C ASP A 9 -115.22 -39.11 38.66
N ASN A 10 -115.59 -39.02 39.93
CA ASN A 10 -114.69 -38.50 40.97
C ASN A 10 -113.49 -39.44 41.18
N GLN A 11 -113.69 -40.76 41.20
CA GLN A 11 -112.58 -41.73 41.21
C GLN A 11 -111.72 -41.63 39.94
N MET A 12 -112.33 -41.45 38.77
CA MET A 12 -111.61 -41.30 37.51
C MET A 12 -110.77 -40.03 37.46
N GLN A 13 -111.28 -38.91 38.00
CA GLN A 13 -110.53 -37.67 38.17
C GLN A 13 -109.36 -37.83 39.13
N ILE A 14 -109.55 -38.54 40.25
CA ILE A 14 -108.48 -38.86 41.20
C ILE A 14 -107.39 -39.69 40.50
N TRP A 15 -107.77 -40.71 39.74
CA TRP A 15 -106.82 -41.55 39.02
C TRP A 15 -106.07 -40.79 37.93
N ASN A 16 -106.76 -39.96 37.14
CA ASN A 16 -106.11 -39.12 36.14
C ASN A 16 -105.12 -38.13 36.76
N LYS A 17 -105.48 -37.55 37.92
CA LYS A 17 -104.56 -36.68 38.66
C LYS A 17 -103.33 -37.46 39.14
N ILE A 18 -103.52 -38.62 39.74
CA ILE A 18 -102.41 -39.48 40.20
C ILE A 18 -101.50 -39.88 39.03
N ILE A 19 -102.08 -40.28 37.89
CA ILE A 19 -101.32 -40.66 36.69
C ILE A 19 -100.55 -39.46 36.14
N SER A 20 -101.20 -38.31 36.00
CA SER A 20 -100.55 -37.10 35.50
C SER A 20 -99.42 -36.64 36.43
N ASP A 21 -99.64 -36.65 37.75
CA ASP A 21 -98.63 -36.30 38.73
C ASP A 21 -97.46 -37.30 38.71
N CYS A 22 -97.75 -38.60 38.55
CA CYS A 22 -96.74 -39.65 38.45
C CYS A 22 -95.91 -39.50 37.16
N ILE A 23 -96.54 -39.25 36.02
CA ILE A 23 -95.85 -39.01 34.74
C ILE A 23 -95.02 -37.73 34.80
N ALA A 24 -95.58 -36.63 35.30
CA ALA A 24 -94.85 -35.36 35.42
C ALA A 24 -93.63 -35.51 36.34
N ASN A 25 -93.78 -36.18 37.47
CA ASN A 25 -92.67 -36.45 38.40
C ASN A 25 -91.63 -37.39 37.78
N SER A 26 -92.05 -38.42 37.05
CA SER A 26 -91.12 -39.34 36.37
C SER A 26 -90.35 -38.64 35.27
N ILE A 27 -91.00 -37.82 34.44
CA ILE A 27 -90.36 -37.05 33.37
C ILE A 27 -89.40 -36.01 33.98
N ALA A 28 -89.84 -35.24 34.98
CA ALA A 28 -89.00 -34.27 35.64
C ALA A 28 -87.76 -34.92 36.27
N THR A 29 -87.93 -36.09 36.91
CA THR A 29 -86.81 -36.83 37.51
C THR A 29 -85.85 -37.35 36.44
N ALA A 30 -86.35 -37.94 35.35
CA ALA A 30 -85.52 -38.44 34.26
C ALA A 30 -84.75 -37.33 33.55
N VAL A 31 -85.42 -36.21 33.23
CA VAL A 31 -84.81 -35.04 32.59
C VAL A 31 -83.76 -34.41 33.52
N ASN A 32 -84.06 -34.23 34.80
CA ASN A 32 -83.10 -33.68 35.76
C ASN A 32 -81.90 -34.60 35.96
N THR A 33 -82.09 -35.92 35.92
CA THR A 33 -80.99 -36.88 36.05
C THR A 33 -80.09 -36.88 34.82
N ALA A 34 -80.67 -36.85 33.62
CA ALA A 34 -79.92 -36.78 32.37
C ALA A 34 -79.17 -35.44 32.23
N LEU A 35 -79.84 -34.31 32.52
CA LEU A 35 -79.20 -32.99 32.52
C LEU A 35 -78.07 -32.93 33.55
N LYS A 36 -78.29 -33.45 34.77
CA LYS A 36 -77.24 -33.47 35.78
C LYS A 36 -76.07 -34.38 35.38
N GLY A 37 -76.30 -35.51 34.70
CA GLY A 37 -75.25 -36.38 34.18
C GLY A 37 -74.37 -35.71 33.12
N GLU A 38 -74.99 -35.03 32.15
CA GLU A 38 -74.29 -34.35 31.05
C GLU A 38 -73.61 -33.04 31.50
N LEU A 39 -74.25 -32.25 32.39
CA LEU A 39 -73.67 -31.01 32.94
C LEU A 39 -72.64 -31.26 34.06
N SER A 40 -72.68 -32.41 34.74
CA SER A 40 -71.68 -32.80 35.74
C SER A 40 -70.56 -33.65 35.13
N SER A 41 -70.36 -33.58 33.82
CA SER A 41 -69.21 -34.18 33.14
C SER A 41 -67.94 -33.54 33.71
N SER A 42 -67.38 -34.18 34.74
CA SER A 42 -66.13 -33.82 35.42
C SER A 42 -65.04 -33.40 34.42
N GLU A 43 -65.01 -34.08 33.27
CA GLU A 43 -64.11 -33.83 32.16
C GLU A 43 -64.18 -32.40 31.60
N LEU A 44 -65.37 -31.79 31.49
CA LEU A 44 -65.49 -30.40 31.05
C LEU A 44 -64.87 -29.44 32.06
N ASN A 45 -65.13 -29.66 33.35
CA ASN A 45 -64.57 -28.84 34.42
C ASN A 45 -63.04 -28.99 34.50
N ASP A 46 -62.53 -30.22 34.35
CA ASP A 46 -61.10 -30.51 34.33
C ASP A 46 -60.40 -29.85 33.13
N ASN A 47 -61.02 -29.87 31.95
CA ASN A 47 -60.52 -29.18 30.77
C ASN A 47 -60.50 -27.66 30.96
N VAL A 48 -61.53 -27.07 31.57
CA VAL A 48 -61.57 -25.64 31.89
C VAL A 48 -60.45 -25.26 32.86
N LEU A 49 -60.21 -26.08 33.90
CA LEU A 49 -59.10 -25.86 34.83
C LEU A 49 -57.74 -25.93 34.13
N LYS A 50 -57.55 -26.90 33.24
CA LYS A 50 -56.33 -27.05 32.45
C LYS A 50 -56.09 -25.84 31.53
N LEU A 51 -57.13 -25.39 30.82
CA LEU A 51 -57.06 -24.19 29.98
C LEU A 51 -56.73 -22.93 30.77
N ASN A 52 -57.28 -22.80 31.99
CA ASN A 52 -56.96 -21.69 32.87
C ASN A 52 -55.50 -21.74 33.32
N MET A 53 -54.98 -22.92 33.67
CA MET A 53 -53.56 -23.10 33.99
C MET A 53 -52.65 -22.76 32.80
N ASP A 54 -52.99 -23.23 31.60
CA ASP A 54 -52.24 -22.92 30.38
C ASP A 54 -52.26 -21.42 30.08
N THR A 55 -53.40 -20.75 30.29
CA THR A 55 -53.53 -19.29 30.14
C THR A 55 -52.64 -18.54 31.12
N ILE A 56 -52.58 -18.97 32.39
CA ILE A 56 -51.69 -18.39 33.40
C ILE A 56 -50.22 -18.58 33.00
N ASN A 57 -49.85 -19.77 32.53
CA ASN A 57 -48.50 -20.08 32.09
C ASN A 57 -48.09 -19.26 30.86
N LEU A 58 -48.97 -19.11 29.88
CA LEU A 58 -48.74 -18.27 28.70
C LEU A 58 -48.51 -16.82 29.09
N ASN A 59 -49.31 -16.28 30.00
CA ASN A 59 -49.14 -14.91 30.49
C ASN A 59 -47.79 -14.73 31.22
N LYS A 60 -47.35 -15.72 31.98
CA LYS A 60 -46.03 -15.70 32.64
C LYS A 60 -44.89 -15.69 31.61
N LEU A 61 -44.95 -16.56 30.60
CA LEU A 61 -43.95 -16.61 29.54
C LEU A 61 -43.92 -15.31 28.72
N LEU A 62 -45.09 -14.76 28.41
CA LEU A 62 -45.21 -13.48 27.72
C LEU A 62 -44.55 -12.34 28.51
N HIS A 63 -44.76 -12.30 29.83
CA HIS A 63 -44.10 -11.32 30.70
C HIS A 63 -42.58 -11.48 30.72
N GLU A 64 -42.08 -12.72 30.77
CA GLU A 64 -40.65 -13.01 30.72
C GLU A 64 -40.03 -12.57 29.37
N VAL A 65 -40.69 -12.89 28.26
CA VAL A 65 -40.26 -12.48 26.91
C VAL A 65 -40.21 -10.96 26.81
N ASN A 66 -41.23 -10.25 27.28
CA ASN A 66 -41.24 -8.79 27.30
C ASN A 66 -40.09 -8.20 28.12
N THR A 67 -39.79 -8.81 29.26
CA THR A 67 -38.65 -8.40 30.10
C THR A 67 -37.32 -8.61 29.38
N ARG A 68 -37.15 -9.72 28.65
CA ARG A 68 -35.94 -9.99 27.86
C ARG A 68 -35.83 -9.04 26.65
N LEU A 69 -36.92 -8.75 25.96
CA LEU A 69 -36.97 -7.78 24.87
C LEU A 69 -36.53 -6.40 25.33
N TYR A 70 -37.02 -5.94 26.48
CA TYR A 70 -36.61 -4.66 27.06
C TYR A 70 -35.10 -4.60 27.39
N LYS A 71 -34.53 -5.70 27.89
CA LYS A 71 -33.08 -5.79 28.15
C LYS A 71 -32.26 -5.77 26.85
N ILE A 72 -32.75 -6.43 25.80
CA ILE A 72 -32.12 -6.43 24.48
C ILE A 72 -32.15 -5.03 23.87
N GLU A 73 -33.30 -4.35 23.94
CA GLU A 73 -33.46 -2.98 23.45
C GLU A 73 -32.46 -2.02 24.12
N LYS A 74 -32.32 -2.09 25.45
CA LYS A 74 -31.30 -1.33 26.19
C LYS A 74 -29.88 -1.63 25.74
N SER A 75 -29.56 -2.91 25.56
CA SER A 75 -28.23 -3.34 25.14
C SER A 75 -27.91 -2.87 23.71
N LEU A 76 -28.90 -2.91 22.83
CA LEU A 76 -28.80 -2.45 21.45
C LEU A 76 -28.63 -0.93 21.38
N SER A 77 -29.41 -0.16 22.15
CA SER A 77 -29.26 1.29 22.26
C SER A 77 -27.87 1.69 22.74
N PHE A 78 -27.34 1.01 23.76
CA PHE A 78 -25.98 1.23 24.23
C PHE A 78 -24.93 0.87 23.18
N SER A 79 -25.11 -0.24 22.46
CA SER A 79 -24.21 -0.65 21.38
C SER A 79 -24.18 0.37 20.24
N ASN A 80 -25.34 0.88 19.82
CA ASN A 80 -25.43 1.88 18.76
C ASN A 80 -24.70 3.17 19.14
N GLY A 81 -24.91 3.67 20.37
CA GLY A 81 -24.20 4.87 20.83
C GLY A 81 -22.68 4.69 20.86
N ARG A 82 -22.19 3.49 21.18
CA ARG A 82 -20.75 3.18 21.08
C ARG A 82 -20.25 3.13 19.64
N GLN A 83 -21.07 2.64 18.73
CA GLN A 83 -20.74 2.58 17.31
C GLN A 83 -20.61 3.99 16.71
N ASP A 84 -21.53 4.90 17.02
CA ASP A 84 -21.47 6.29 16.57
C ASP A 84 -20.18 7.01 17.04
N LEU A 85 -19.80 6.77 18.31
CA LEU A 85 -18.55 7.30 18.87
C LEU A 85 -17.32 6.73 18.16
N PHE A 86 -17.35 5.44 17.81
CA PHE A 86 -16.26 4.81 17.08
C PHE A 86 -16.14 5.39 15.67
N ASP A 87 -17.25 5.52 14.94
CA ASP A 87 -17.28 6.10 13.60
C ASP A 87 -16.79 7.55 13.59
N SER A 88 -17.15 8.34 14.61
CA SER A 88 -16.64 9.70 14.77
C SER A 88 -15.12 9.72 14.94
N ARG A 89 -14.56 8.84 15.79
CA ARG A 89 -13.12 8.75 16.02
C ARG A 89 -12.37 8.28 14.78
N VAL A 90 -12.92 7.31 14.05
CA VAL A 90 -12.33 6.81 12.79
C VAL A 90 -12.26 7.95 11.77
N LYS A 91 -13.34 8.72 11.58
CA LYS A 91 -13.35 9.89 10.70
C LYS A 91 -12.28 10.93 11.07
N THR A 92 -12.08 11.21 12.35
CA THR A 92 -11.03 12.15 12.80
C THR A 92 -9.62 11.63 12.47
N VAL A 93 -9.38 10.33 12.63
CA VAL A 93 -8.10 9.69 12.29
C VAL A 93 -7.86 9.74 10.78
N GLU A 94 -8.86 9.41 9.96
CA GLU A 94 -8.77 9.47 8.50
C GLU A 94 -8.45 10.89 8.00
N GLN A 95 -9.06 11.92 8.60
CA GLN A 95 -8.78 13.32 8.28
C GLN A 95 -7.33 13.69 8.63
N SER A 96 -6.85 13.26 9.80
CA SER A 96 -5.48 13.52 10.25
C SER A 96 -4.44 12.84 9.36
N ILE A 97 -4.69 11.60 8.92
CA ILE A 97 -3.83 10.87 7.98
C ILE A 97 -3.78 11.58 6.63
N SER A 98 -4.93 12.07 6.13
CA SER A 98 -5.01 12.81 4.88
C SER A 98 -4.18 14.11 4.93
N GLN A 99 -4.24 14.84 6.04
CA GLN A 99 -3.42 16.04 6.24
C GLN A 99 -1.92 15.71 6.31
N TYR A 100 -1.55 14.65 7.01
CA TYR A 100 -0.16 14.18 7.10
C TYR A 100 0.44 13.85 5.72
N ASN A 101 -0.32 13.16 4.86
CA ASN A 101 0.12 12.85 3.50
C ASN A 101 0.31 14.12 2.65
N GLY A 102 -0.53 15.14 2.87
CA GLY A 102 -0.36 16.47 2.28
C GLY A 102 0.97 17.11 2.68
N PHE A 103 1.29 17.12 3.99
CA PHE A 103 2.55 17.66 4.48
C PHE A 103 3.77 16.88 4.00
N LYS A 104 3.70 15.54 3.96
CA LYS A 104 4.78 14.70 3.46
C LYS A 104 5.17 15.06 2.01
N THR A 105 4.17 15.26 1.15
CA THR A 105 4.39 15.68 -0.25
C THR A 105 5.04 17.07 -0.32
N GLN A 106 4.61 18.01 0.52
CA GLN A 106 5.21 19.35 0.57
C GLN A 106 6.66 19.33 1.04
N ILE A 107 6.98 18.52 2.06
CA ILE A 107 8.36 18.34 2.55
C ILE A 107 9.24 17.79 1.42
N GLN A 108 8.79 16.75 0.72
CA GLN A 108 9.54 16.17 -0.40
C GLN A 108 9.77 17.18 -1.53
N LEU A 109 8.78 18.02 -1.83
CA LEU A 109 8.92 19.10 -2.81
C LEU A 109 9.97 20.12 -2.37
N LEU A 110 9.95 20.51 -1.09
CA LEU A 110 10.92 21.45 -0.53
C LEU A 110 12.34 20.87 -0.53
N GLU A 111 12.50 19.61 -0.17
CA GLU A 111 13.79 18.89 -0.24
C GLU A 111 14.34 18.87 -1.67
N ASN A 112 13.50 18.56 -2.66
CA ASN A 112 13.89 18.58 -4.07
C ASN A 112 14.27 19.99 -4.54
N LYS A 113 13.55 21.02 -4.08
CA LYS A 113 13.86 22.41 -4.39
C LYS A 113 15.19 22.85 -3.77
N ILE A 114 15.44 22.50 -2.51
CA ILE A 114 16.73 22.74 -1.84
C ILE A 114 17.85 22.04 -2.60
N HIS A 115 17.67 20.77 -2.95
CA HIS A 115 18.66 20.03 -3.72
C HIS A 115 18.97 20.71 -5.06
N THR A 116 17.94 21.14 -5.78
CA THR A 116 18.09 21.84 -7.06
C THR A 116 18.85 23.16 -6.88
N MET A 117 18.49 23.95 -5.87
CA MET A 117 19.18 25.21 -5.56
C MET A 117 20.65 24.99 -5.17
N GLU A 118 20.95 23.94 -4.41
CA GLU A 118 22.33 23.57 -4.07
C GLU A 118 23.14 23.14 -5.29
N GLN A 119 22.54 22.36 -6.20
CA GLN A 119 23.20 21.96 -7.45
C GLN A 119 23.44 23.16 -8.35
N GLN A 120 22.45 24.05 -8.51
CA GLN A 120 22.59 25.30 -9.27
C GLN A 120 23.71 26.17 -8.70
N ALA A 121 23.80 26.31 -7.38
CA ALA A 121 24.88 27.06 -6.73
C ALA A 121 26.28 26.44 -6.94
N ARG A 122 26.36 25.14 -7.29
CA ARG A 122 27.61 24.41 -7.57
C ARG A 122 27.90 24.25 -9.06
N GLN A 123 26.93 24.52 -9.94
CA GLN A 123 27.02 24.31 -11.38
C GLN A 123 28.18 25.09 -12.02
N CYS A 124 28.48 26.27 -11.50
CA CYS A 124 29.55 27.15 -12.01
C CYS A 124 30.89 26.95 -11.29
N ASN A 125 30.96 25.97 -10.39
CA ASN A 125 32.20 25.64 -9.69
C ASN A 125 32.90 24.48 -10.42
N VAL A 126 34.10 24.73 -10.91
CA VAL A 126 35.00 23.69 -11.41
C VAL A 126 36.03 23.38 -10.33
N GLU A 127 36.15 22.10 -9.98
CA GLU A 127 37.13 21.63 -9.02
C GLU A 127 38.21 20.82 -9.72
N ARG A 128 39.47 21.18 -9.49
CA ARG A 128 40.64 20.44 -9.96
C ARG A 128 41.42 19.93 -8.76
N ALA A 129 41.48 18.61 -8.63
CA ALA A 129 42.27 17.93 -7.61
C ALA A 129 43.70 17.67 -8.11
N ASN A 130 44.61 17.36 -7.16
CA ASN A 130 45.98 16.90 -7.44
C ASN A 130 46.88 17.89 -8.21
N ILE A 131 46.60 19.20 -8.14
CA ILE A 131 47.53 20.22 -8.63
C ILE A 131 48.60 20.44 -7.55
N PRO A 132 49.90 20.22 -7.85
CA PRO A 132 50.98 20.44 -6.89
C PRO A 132 50.93 21.83 -6.27
N ASP A 133 51.17 21.94 -4.97
CA ASP A 133 51.15 23.21 -4.22
C ASP A 133 52.52 23.90 -4.32
N ARG A 134 52.54 25.19 -4.67
CA ARG A 134 53.75 26.01 -4.78
C ARG A 134 53.52 27.35 -4.12
N ARG A 135 54.49 27.80 -3.31
CA ARG A 135 54.42 29.11 -2.66
C ARG A 135 54.49 30.23 -3.71
N GLY A 136 53.51 31.13 -3.69
CA GLY A 136 53.43 32.27 -4.62
C GLY A 136 52.97 31.91 -6.04
N GLU A 137 52.29 30.77 -6.20
CA GLU A 137 51.74 30.39 -7.51
C GLU A 137 50.61 31.33 -7.97
N ASN A 138 50.51 31.48 -9.29
CA ASN A 138 49.38 32.14 -9.92
C ASN A 138 48.37 31.08 -10.38
N LEU A 139 47.29 30.90 -9.60
CA LEU A 139 46.26 29.90 -9.90
C LEU A 139 45.51 30.20 -11.20
N ILE A 140 45.41 31.46 -11.60
CA ILE A 140 44.74 31.85 -12.85
C ILE A 140 45.54 31.31 -14.03
N SER A 141 46.84 31.60 -14.10
CA SER A 141 47.69 31.13 -15.20
C SER A 141 47.75 29.61 -15.28
N ILE A 142 47.75 28.90 -14.13
CA ILE A 142 47.68 27.43 -14.09
C ILE A 142 46.38 26.93 -14.74
N MET A 143 45.24 27.57 -14.46
CA MET A 143 43.95 27.19 -15.03
C MET A 143 43.84 27.54 -16.51
N GLU A 144 44.43 28.64 -16.97
CA GLU A 144 44.53 28.99 -18.40
C GLU A 144 45.33 27.92 -19.15
N CYS A 145 46.54 27.58 -18.68
CA CYS A 145 47.36 26.53 -19.27
C CYS A 145 46.65 25.15 -19.27
N LEU A 146 45.93 24.81 -18.19
CA LEU A 146 45.13 23.59 -18.13
C LEU A 146 43.97 23.60 -19.12
N GLY A 147 43.33 24.76 -19.30
CA GLY A 147 42.28 24.97 -20.29
C GLY A 147 42.81 24.75 -21.71
N ASP A 148 43.95 25.34 -22.04
CA ASP A 148 44.60 25.17 -23.34
C ASP A 148 44.96 23.71 -23.60
N ALA A 149 45.52 23.03 -22.60
CA ALA A 149 45.89 21.62 -22.70
C ALA A 149 44.71 20.69 -23.01
N ILE A 150 43.51 20.99 -22.50
CA ILE A 150 42.28 20.21 -22.76
C ILE A 150 41.47 20.75 -23.95
N LYS A 151 42.03 21.69 -24.73
CA LYS A 151 41.36 22.37 -25.86
C LYS A 151 40.07 23.10 -25.44
N HIS A 152 40.05 23.60 -24.21
CA HIS A 152 38.97 24.43 -23.67
C HIS A 152 39.59 25.66 -22.99
N PRO A 153 40.05 26.65 -23.79
CA PRO A 153 40.74 27.81 -23.25
C PRO A 153 39.82 28.53 -22.26
N LEU A 154 40.36 28.80 -21.07
CA LEU A 154 39.70 29.58 -20.04
C LEU A 154 40.31 30.96 -20.05
N GLN A 155 39.52 32.02 -20.17
CA GLN A 155 40.05 33.38 -20.06
C GLN A 155 39.99 33.86 -18.61
N SER A 156 41.00 34.61 -18.18
CA SER A 156 40.99 35.31 -16.88
C SER A 156 39.70 36.10 -16.62
N SER A 157 39.09 36.69 -17.66
CA SER A 157 37.82 37.45 -17.59
C SER A 157 36.60 36.60 -17.26
N GLU A 158 36.66 35.29 -17.52
CA GLU A 158 35.59 34.34 -17.23
C GLU A 158 35.70 33.76 -15.81
N ILE A 159 36.81 34.01 -15.11
CA ILE A 159 37.07 33.50 -13.77
C ILE A 159 36.66 34.57 -12.75
N LYS A 160 35.57 34.32 -12.04
CA LYS A 160 35.09 35.20 -10.96
C LYS A 160 35.94 35.06 -9.70
N ALA A 161 36.34 33.84 -9.36
CA ALA A 161 37.20 33.58 -8.21
C ALA A 161 37.96 32.25 -8.39
N VAL A 162 39.20 32.21 -7.93
CA VAL A 162 39.99 30.98 -7.85
C VAL A 162 40.71 30.92 -6.51
N HIS A 163 40.63 29.77 -5.83
CA HIS A 163 41.32 29.55 -4.55
C HIS A 163 41.53 28.06 -4.30
N ARG A 164 42.49 27.73 -3.44
CA ARG A 164 42.63 26.37 -2.90
C ARG A 164 41.61 26.12 -1.79
N VAL A 165 40.99 24.94 -1.82
CA VAL A 165 40.08 24.46 -0.79
C VAL A 165 40.92 23.84 0.35
N PRO A 166 40.81 24.34 1.59
CA PRO A 166 41.47 23.71 2.73
C PRO A 166 40.96 22.28 2.91
N HIS A 167 41.85 21.38 3.29
CA HIS A 167 41.45 20.04 3.69
C HIS A 167 40.60 20.11 4.96
N ALA A 168 39.58 19.24 5.03
CA ALA A 168 38.83 19.06 6.25
C ALA A 168 39.73 18.49 7.37
N ASP A 169 40.62 17.56 7.01
CA ASP A 169 41.66 17.04 7.89
C ASP A 169 42.99 17.79 7.66
N LYS A 170 43.55 18.35 8.73
CA LYS A 170 44.83 19.07 8.69
C LYS A 170 46.03 18.15 8.47
N ASN A 171 45.87 16.84 8.70
CA ASN A 171 46.93 15.86 8.53
C ASN A 171 47.02 15.29 7.11
N ASP A 172 46.07 15.64 6.22
CA ASP A 172 46.11 15.20 4.84
C ASP A 172 47.28 15.86 4.10
N ARG A 173 48.19 15.03 3.59
CA ARG A 173 49.38 15.45 2.83
C ARG A 173 49.11 15.60 1.34
N ARG A 174 47.91 15.27 0.85
CA ARG A 174 47.54 15.45 -0.55
C ARG A 174 47.57 16.93 -0.91
N PRO A 175 47.88 17.30 -2.17
CA PRO A 175 47.73 18.69 -2.60
C PRO A 175 46.29 19.17 -2.44
N LYS A 176 46.09 20.40 -1.98
CA LYS A 176 44.75 20.99 -1.83
C LYS A 176 44.09 21.16 -3.19
N ASN A 177 42.79 20.88 -3.27
CA ASN A 177 42.02 21.06 -4.49
C ASN A 177 41.93 22.54 -4.85
N VAL A 178 41.96 22.87 -6.14
CA VAL A 178 41.73 24.23 -6.64
C VAL A 178 40.27 24.33 -7.08
N LYS A 179 39.54 25.31 -6.52
CA LYS A 179 38.17 25.62 -6.89
C LYS A 179 38.13 26.90 -7.70
N VAL A 180 37.56 26.80 -8.89
CA VAL A 180 37.32 27.93 -9.79
C VAL A 180 35.84 28.18 -9.88
N ARG A 181 35.42 29.41 -9.57
CA ARG A 181 34.07 29.90 -9.83
C ARG A 181 34.10 30.70 -11.11
N LYS A 182 33.36 30.26 -12.13
CA LYS A 182 33.19 31.03 -13.37
C LYS A 182 32.23 32.20 -13.15
N GLN A 183 32.39 33.25 -13.95
CA GLN A 183 31.43 34.34 -14.02
C GLN A 183 30.17 33.84 -14.74
N ASP A 184 29.00 34.09 -14.16
CA ASP A 184 27.72 33.68 -14.72
C ASP A 184 27.43 34.51 -15.97
N THR A 185 28.00 34.13 -17.12
CA THR A 185 27.50 34.59 -18.42
C THR A 185 26.34 33.67 -18.79
N ALA A 186 25.15 34.24 -18.99
CA ALA A 186 23.90 33.55 -19.34
C ALA A 186 23.98 32.64 -20.59
N ARG A 187 25.13 32.59 -21.27
CA ARG A 187 25.42 31.77 -22.46
C ARG A 187 26.22 30.49 -22.18
N GLN A 188 26.81 30.30 -20.98
CA GLN A 188 27.85 29.28 -20.78
C GLN A 188 27.48 28.20 -19.74
N CYS A 189 26.20 27.90 -19.56
CA CYS A 189 25.75 26.76 -18.76
C CYS A 189 24.95 25.77 -19.61
N ASP A 190 25.35 25.55 -20.87
CA ASP A 190 24.93 24.35 -21.58
C ASP A 190 25.69 23.17 -20.95
N CYS A 191 24.97 22.42 -20.12
CA CYS A 191 25.49 21.41 -19.20
C CYS A 191 25.85 20.11 -19.93
N ARG A 192 26.69 20.18 -20.97
CA ARG A 192 27.42 18.98 -21.46
C ARG A 192 28.61 18.62 -20.58
N TYR A 193 28.93 19.43 -19.58
CA TYR A 193 29.75 18.99 -18.44
C TYR A 193 28.89 18.15 -17.47
N LYS A 194 28.24 17.08 -17.97
CA LYS A 194 27.74 16.00 -17.12
C LYS A 194 28.95 15.37 -16.45
N ARG A 195 29.34 15.88 -15.28
CA ARG A 195 30.11 15.19 -14.24
C ARG A 195 31.12 14.19 -14.79
N VAL A 196 31.94 14.57 -15.77
CA VAL A 196 33.10 13.75 -16.12
C VAL A 196 34.06 14.05 -14.99
N LYS A 197 33.97 13.25 -13.93
CA LYS A 197 35.12 13.02 -13.06
C LYS A 197 36.18 12.46 -14.01
N PHE A 198 36.93 13.34 -14.66
CA PHE A 198 38.21 13.00 -15.21
C PHE A 198 39.10 12.69 -13.99
N HIS A 199 38.91 11.52 -13.41
CA HIS A 199 39.99 10.76 -12.78
C HIS A 199 40.91 10.32 -13.93
N THR A 200 41.45 11.26 -14.71
CA THR A 200 42.54 10.95 -15.63
C THR A 200 43.82 11.00 -14.82
N ILE A 201 43.93 10.03 -13.93
CA ILE A 201 45.11 9.18 -13.98
C ILE A 201 44.54 7.82 -14.32
N VAL A 202 44.11 7.63 -15.57
CA VAL A 202 44.04 6.27 -16.10
C VAL A 202 45.50 5.89 -16.22
N HIS A 203 46.03 5.23 -15.19
CA HIS A 203 47.25 4.47 -15.36
C HIS A 203 46.84 3.34 -16.29
N ILE A 204 46.94 3.57 -17.59
CA ILE A 204 46.76 2.52 -18.59
C ILE A 204 47.85 1.50 -18.24
N PRO A 205 47.49 0.23 -17.94
CA PRO A 205 48.48 -0.81 -17.73
C PRO A 205 49.34 -0.92 -18.99
N ASN A 206 50.63 -1.18 -18.85
CA ASN A 206 51.52 -1.31 -20.02
C ASN A 206 51.14 -2.51 -20.91
N SER A 207 50.38 -3.49 -20.38
CA SER A 207 49.72 -4.53 -21.16
C SER A 207 48.45 -5.01 -20.46
N VAL A 208 47.46 -5.44 -21.25
CA VAL A 208 46.19 -6.03 -20.80
C VAL A 208 45.94 -7.32 -21.56
N HIS A 209 45.56 -8.38 -20.84
CA HIS A 209 45.18 -9.67 -21.43
C HIS A 209 43.68 -9.92 -21.26
N TYR A 210 43.00 -10.24 -22.36
CA TYR A 210 41.60 -10.66 -22.36
C TYR A 210 41.38 -11.75 -23.41
N ASP A 211 40.79 -12.87 -23.01
CA ASP A 211 40.43 -13.99 -23.89
C ASP A 211 41.58 -14.51 -24.78
N GLY A 212 42.78 -14.61 -24.20
CA GLY A 212 43.99 -15.05 -24.92
C GLY A 212 44.63 -14.00 -25.83
N THR A 213 44.05 -12.80 -25.93
CA THR A 213 44.62 -11.66 -26.65
C THR A 213 45.38 -10.75 -25.70
N GLU A 214 46.64 -10.47 -26.01
CA GLU A 214 47.49 -9.49 -25.32
C GLU A 214 47.46 -8.15 -26.08
N ALA A 215 47.28 -7.06 -25.35
CA ALA A 215 47.25 -5.69 -25.88
C ALA A 215 48.24 -4.80 -25.13
N ASP A 216 49.28 -4.35 -25.85
CA ASP A 216 50.41 -3.60 -25.27
C ASP A 216 50.44 -2.12 -25.72
N SER A 217 49.63 -1.80 -26.73
CA SER A 217 49.49 -0.43 -27.21
C SER A 217 48.19 0.18 -26.66
N PRO A 218 48.15 1.49 -26.37
CA PRO A 218 46.93 2.16 -25.90
C PRO A 218 45.73 1.95 -26.85
N GLU A 219 45.98 1.89 -28.16
CA GLU A 219 44.97 1.68 -29.18
C GLU A 219 44.44 0.24 -29.15
N SER A 220 45.33 -0.75 -29.00
CA SER A 220 44.96 -2.16 -28.81
C SER A 220 44.15 -2.36 -27.52
N ILE A 221 44.53 -1.69 -26.42
CA ILE A 221 43.82 -1.77 -25.14
C ILE A 221 42.41 -1.18 -25.27
N CYS A 222 42.26 -0.01 -25.92
CA CYS A 222 40.95 0.59 -26.19
C CYS A 222 40.07 -0.31 -27.07
N ASN A 223 40.64 -0.95 -28.09
CA ASN A 223 39.92 -1.89 -28.94
C ASN A 223 39.48 -3.14 -28.16
N LEU A 224 40.33 -3.66 -27.28
CA LEU A 224 40.03 -4.79 -26.40
C LEU A 224 38.83 -4.47 -25.48
N PHE A 225 38.84 -3.29 -24.86
CA PHE A 225 37.69 -2.81 -24.07
C PHE A 225 36.44 -2.64 -24.91
N SER A 226 36.54 -2.06 -26.12
CA SER A 226 35.40 -1.88 -27.01
C SER A 226 34.77 -3.21 -27.41
N SER A 227 35.58 -4.21 -27.74
CA SER A 227 35.14 -5.58 -28.04
C SER A 227 34.49 -6.26 -26.84
N PHE A 228 35.06 -6.11 -25.63
CA PHE A 228 34.46 -6.59 -24.39
C PHE A 228 33.06 -6.00 -24.18
N PHE A 229 32.94 -4.67 -24.26
CA PHE A 229 31.64 -4.01 -24.10
C PHE A 229 30.64 -4.39 -25.19
N HIS A 230 31.08 -4.56 -26.44
CA HIS A 230 30.20 -5.07 -27.49
C HIS A 230 29.72 -6.49 -27.19
N SER A 231 30.58 -7.38 -26.67
CA SER A 231 30.20 -8.75 -26.31
C SER A 231 29.22 -8.81 -25.13
N VAL A 232 29.36 -7.93 -24.14
CA VAL A 232 28.51 -7.92 -22.94
C VAL A 232 27.15 -7.26 -23.21
N PHE A 233 27.12 -6.25 -24.10
CA PHE A 233 25.94 -5.39 -24.29
C PHE A 233 25.23 -5.59 -25.63
N GLN A 234 25.75 -6.40 -26.56
CA GLN A 234 24.95 -6.84 -27.70
C GLN A 234 24.05 -8.02 -27.30
N PRO A 235 22.72 -7.88 -27.38
CA PRO A 235 21.80 -8.98 -27.11
C PRO A 235 22.00 -10.08 -28.16
N THR A 236 22.32 -11.29 -27.70
CA THR A 236 22.63 -12.44 -28.57
C THR A 236 21.44 -12.95 -29.38
N ASN A 237 20.22 -12.43 -29.17
CA ASN A 237 19.03 -12.80 -29.94
C ASN A 237 18.08 -11.60 -30.09
N VAL A 238 18.35 -10.72 -31.05
CA VAL A 238 17.29 -9.89 -31.64
C VAL A 238 17.07 -10.39 -33.05
N SER A 239 15.99 -11.14 -33.24
CA SER A 239 15.50 -11.52 -34.58
C SER A 239 15.41 -10.26 -35.45
N HIS A 240 15.87 -10.36 -36.69
CA HIS A 240 15.98 -9.30 -37.70
C HIS A 240 14.67 -8.57 -38.10
N SER A 241 13.58 -8.69 -37.33
CA SER A 241 12.27 -8.14 -37.69
C SER A 241 11.85 -6.87 -36.95
N PHE A 242 12.74 -6.22 -36.18
CA PHE A 242 12.40 -4.97 -35.50
C PHE A 242 12.85 -3.75 -36.33
N CYS A 243 12.00 -3.33 -37.28
CA CYS A 243 12.17 -2.07 -38.02
C CYS A 243 11.44 -0.94 -37.27
N ILE A 244 12.17 0.09 -36.83
CA ILE A 244 11.63 1.27 -36.13
C ILE A 244 11.40 2.38 -37.16
N ASP A 245 10.51 2.15 -38.12
CA ASP A 245 10.25 3.15 -39.17
C ASP A 245 8.83 3.75 -39.15
N HIS A 246 7.96 3.39 -38.19
CA HIS A 246 6.63 4.01 -38.05
C HIS A 246 6.36 4.43 -36.60
N ILE A 247 6.89 5.59 -36.20
CA ILE A 247 6.41 6.36 -35.04
C ILE A 247 6.14 7.78 -35.52
N ASP A 248 5.20 7.90 -36.44
CA ASP A 248 4.43 9.12 -36.64
C ASP A 248 2.96 8.67 -36.63
N ASP A 249 2.13 9.39 -35.87
CA ASP A 249 0.69 9.17 -35.63
C ASP A 249 0.27 8.17 -34.54
N ILE A 250 0.40 8.55 -33.26
CA ILE A 250 -0.63 8.22 -32.25
C ILE A 250 -0.88 9.42 -31.32
N ASP A 251 -2.11 9.90 -31.41
CA ASP A 251 -2.70 11.00 -30.66
C ASP A 251 -3.10 10.56 -29.23
N ASN A 252 -3.01 11.53 -28.32
CA ASN A 252 -3.49 11.60 -26.93
C ASN A 252 -4.14 10.37 -26.26
N GLY A 253 -3.47 9.84 -25.21
CA GLY A 253 -4.13 9.22 -24.05
C GLY A 253 -3.53 7.90 -23.57
N MET A 254 -3.00 7.91 -22.33
CA MET A 254 -2.39 6.78 -21.60
C MET A 254 -0.99 6.32 -22.06
N PHE A 255 0.03 6.87 -21.42
CA PHE A 255 1.37 6.28 -21.41
C PHE A 255 1.37 4.95 -20.63
N ASN A 256 1.50 3.84 -21.34
CA ASN A 256 1.98 2.57 -20.78
C ASN A 256 3.51 2.52 -20.92
N ASN A 257 4.21 2.54 -19.78
CA ASN A 257 5.66 2.40 -19.67
C ASN A 257 6.11 0.93 -19.89
N THR A 258 6.00 0.41 -21.12
CA THR A 258 6.31 -1.02 -21.37
C THR A 258 7.29 -1.28 -22.52
N ILE A 259 8.12 -0.31 -22.93
CA ILE A 259 9.03 -0.52 -24.08
C ILE A 259 10.50 -0.78 -23.67
N ILE A 260 10.86 -0.70 -22.39
CA ILE A 260 12.18 -1.17 -21.92
C ILE A 260 12.02 -1.86 -20.56
N SER A 261 11.26 -2.96 -20.49
CA SER A 261 11.12 -3.75 -19.26
C SER A 261 11.75 -5.14 -19.31
N ASP A 262 12.16 -5.66 -20.47
CA ASP A 262 12.55 -7.07 -20.58
C ASP A 262 13.93 -7.30 -21.23
N ILE A 263 14.94 -6.54 -20.80
CA ILE A 263 16.31 -7.08 -20.80
C ILE A 263 16.47 -7.82 -19.47
N GLN A 264 15.98 -9.05 -19.40
CA GLN A 264 16.25 -9.93 -18.27
C GLN A 264 17.66 -10.50 -18.41
N LEU A 265 18.67 -9.73 -18.00
CA LEU A 265 19.98 -10.28 -17.70
C LEU A 265 19.86 -11.02 -16.37
N SER A 266 20.09 -12.33 -16.37
CA SER A 266 20.07 -13.07 -15.11
C SER A 266 21.22 -12.59 -14.22
N GLU A 267 20.97 -12.51 -12.92
CA GLU A 267 21.99 -12.13 -11.94
C GLU A 267 23.24 -13.02 -12.06
N ALA A 268 23.05 -14.28 -12.47
CA ALA A 268 24.12 -15.23 -12.73
C ALA A 268 25.00 -14.83 -13.92
N ASP A 269 24.44 -14.29 -15.01
CA ASP A 269 25.19 -13.87 -16.18
C ASP A 269 26.02 -12.61 -15.88
N VAL A 270 25.42 -11.65 -15.17
CA VAL A 270 26.12 -10.43 -14.73
C VAL A 270 27.24 -10.77 -13.75
N LEU A 271 27.00 -11.68 -12.80
CA LEU A 271 28.02 -12.12 -11.85
C LEU A 271 29.13 -12.96 -12.50
N LYS A 272 28.82 -13.76 -13.52
CA LYS A 272 29.80 -14.54 -14.28
C LYS A 272 30.77 -13.62 -15.02
N GLU A 273 30.24 -12.61 -15.71
CA GLU A 273 31.07 -11.63 -16.43
C GLU A 273 31.85 -10.72 -15.48
N LEU A 274 31.25 -10.27 -14.37
CA LEU A 274 31.96 -9.48 -13.35
C LEU A 274 33.09 -10.29 -12.67
N LYS A 275 32.90 -11.60 -12.47
CA LYS A 275 33.96 -12.48 -11.93
C LYS A 275 35.09 -12.70 -12.94
N ALA A 276 34.79 -12.87 -14.23
CA ALA A 276 35.78 -12.97 -15.28
C ALA A 276 36.62 -11.68 -15.37
N PHE A 277 35.96 -10.52 -15.28
CA PHE A 277 36.63 -9.21 -15.24
C PHE A 277 37.46 -9.00 -13.97
N GLY A 278 36.95 -9.45 -12.82
CA GLY A 278 37.68 -9.43 -11.54
C GLY A 278 38.94 -10.31 -11.57
N GLN A 279 38.87 -11.50 -12.17
CA GLN A 279 40.04 -12.38 -12.31
C GLN A 279 41.10 -11.80 -13.25
N ALA A 280 40.72 -11.09 -14.31
CA ALA A 280 41.66 -10.36 -15.17
C ALA A 280 42.37 -9.22 -14.42
N LEU A 281 41.73 -8.62 -13.41
CA LEU A 281 42.29 -7.52 -12.60
C LEU A 281 43.14 -7.99 -11.40
N ILE A 282 42.87 -9.18 -10.85
CA ILE A 282 43.56 -9.71 -9.65
C ILE A 282 45.02 -10.12 -9.95
N THR A 283 45.41 -10.26 -11.21
CA THR A 283 46.80 -10.53 -11.60
C THR A 283 47.76 -9.34 -11.37
N PHE A 284 47.28 -8.20 -10.84
CA PHE A 284 48.12 -7.03 -10.53
C PHE A 284 47.91 -6.52 -9.09
N PRO A 285 48.98 -6.28 -8.30
CA PRO A 285 48.89 -6.07 -6.85
C PRO A 285 48.42 -4.66 -6.40
N LEU A 286 47.77 -3.87 -7.26
CA LEU A 286 47.47 -2.46 -6.97
C LEU A 286 45.99 -2.05 -7.05
N PHE A 287 45.06 -2.98 -7.27
CA PHE A 287 43.62 -2.71 -7.21
C PHE A 287 42.95 -3.42 -6.03
N SER A 288 42.65 -2.67 -4.95
CA SER A 288 41.76 -3.14 -3.88
C SER A 288 40.36 -2.57 -4.10
N LEU A 289 39.50 -3.30 -4.81
CA LEU A 289 38.09 -2.99 -4.92
C LEU A 289 37.35 -3.51 -3.67
N LYS A 290 37.07 -2.63 -2.70
CA LYS A 290 36.14 -2.96 -1.60
C LYS A 290 34.72 -2.71 -2.08
N ILE A 291 33.99 -3.79 -2.38
CA ILE A 291 32.53 -3.75 -2.50
C ILE A 291 31.98 -3.88 -1.07
N LEU A 292 31.39 -2.79 -0.57
CA LEU A 292 30.58 -2.83 0.65
C LEU A 292 29.16 -3.26 0.26
N PRO A 293 28.44 -3.97 1.15
CA PRO A 293 27.09 -4.47 0.89
C PRO A 293 26.09 -3.35 0.59
#